data_AF-A0A4V3XES4-F1
#
_entry.id   AF-A0A4V3XES4-F1
#
_cell.length_a   1.000
_cell.length_b   1.000
_cell.length_c   1.000
_cell.angle_alpha   90.00
_cell.angle_beta   90.00
_cell.angle_gamma   90.00
#
_symmetry.space_group_name_H-M   'P 1'
#
loop_
_entity.id
_entity.type
_entity.pdbx_description
1 polymer ?
#
loop_
_entity_poly.entity_id
_entity_poly.type
_entity_poly.pdbx_seq_one_letter_code
_entity_poly.pdbx_strand_id
1 'polypeptide(L)' 'MMCPGMTSAGGYLPPADAALPAGTPIAIDAEGKEHAVGIGITQLGTEEMKKLNKGVGVESIAYLGDDLWALQKL' A
#
# COMPACT_ATOMS: atom_id res chain seq x y z
N MET A 1 -5.74 0.59 -3.44
CA MET A 1 -5.05 1.88 -3.52
C MET A 1 -4.58 2.16 -4.94
N MET A 2 -4.79 3.40 -5.39
CA MET A 2 -4.46 3.83 -6.76
C MET A 2 -3.04 4.40 -6.83
N CYS A 3 -2.33 4.17 -7.93
CA CYS A 3 -0.96 4.68 -8.13
C CYS A 3 -0.83 6.19 -7.86
N PRO A 4 -1.73 7.08 -8.33
CA PRO A 4 -1.67 8.52 -8.06
C PRO A 4 -1.63 8.92 -6.59
N GLY A 5 -2.20 8.13 -5.68
CA GLY A 5 -2.12 8.42 -4.25
C GLY A 5 -0.70 8.27 -3.71
N MET A 6 -0.01 7.20 -4.13
CA MET A 6 1.32 6.83 -3.64
C MET A 6 2.45 7.62 -4.33
N THR A 7 2.18 8.24 -5.48
CA THR A 7 3.10 9.10 -6.23
C THR A 7 2.81 10.61 -6.03
N SER A 8 1.84 10.94 -5.17
CA SER A 8 1.52 12.32 -4.82
C SER A 8 2.61 12.95 -3.92
N ALA A 9 2.53 14.25 -3.64
CA ALA A 9 3.50 14.95 -2.81
C ALA A 9 3.63 14.39 -1.38
N GLY A 10 2.55 13.83 -0.81
CA GLY A 10 2.56 13.13 0.48
C GLY A 10 2.61 11.60 0.34
N GLY A 11 2.67 11.09 -0.89
CA GLY A 11 2.78 9.67 -1.17
C GLY A 11 4.22 9.19 -1.04
N TYR A 12 4.38 7.92 -0.67
CA TYR A 12 5.69 7.29 -0.61
C TYR A 12 5.67 5.91 -1.28
N LEU A 13 6.73 5.64 -2.05
CA LEU A 13 7.08 4.34 -2.56
C LEU A 13 8.58 4.12 -2.32
N PRO A 14 9.04 2.89 -2.02
CA PRO A 14 10.45 2.59 -1.79
C PRO A 14 11.36 3.09 -2.91
N PRO A 15 12.62 3.49 -2.62
CA PRO A 15 13.61 3.83 -3.65
C PRO A 15 13.94 2.61 -4.54
N ALA A 16 14.59 2.85 -5.69
CA ALA A 16 14.79 1.83 -6.72
C ALA A 16 15.65 0.64 -6.27
N ASP A 17 16.57 0.84 -5.33
CA ASP A 17 17.39 -0.20 -4.70
C ASP A 17 16.61 -1.07 -3.69
N ALA A 18 15.44 -0.61 -3.26
CA ALA A 18 14.50 -1.32 -2.39
C ALA A 18 13.14 -1.55 -3.10
N ALA A 19 13.13 -1.57 -4.43
CA ALA A 19 11.90 -1.72 -5.20
C ALA A 19 11.21 -3.07 -4.91
N LEU A 20 9.88 -3.04 -4.83
CA LEU A 20 9.09 -4.24 -4.59
C LEU A 20 8.45 -4.73 -5.90
N PRO A 21 8.48 -6.03 -6.19
CA PRO A 21 7.76 -6.61 -7.32
C PRO A 21 6.25 -6.64 -7.07
N ALA A 22 5.46 -6.86 -8.14
CA ALA A 22 4.06 -7.21 -8.01
C ALA A 22 3.88 -8.52 -7.22
N GLY A 23 2.76 -8.66 -6.52
CA GLY A 23 2.46 -9.80 -5.65
C GLY A 23 3.12 -9.73 -4.26
N THR A 24 3.76 -8.61 -3.91
CA THR A 24 4.43 -8.45 -2.61
C THR A 24 3.42 -8.03 -1.55
N PRO A 25 3.29 -8.77 -0.43
CA PRO A 25 2.53 -8.31 0.73
C PRO A 25 3.21 -7.11 1.39
N ILE A 26 2.44 -6.08 1.69
CA ILE A 26 2.95 -4.82 2.27
C ILE A 26 2.08 -4.36 3.44
N ALA A 27 2.69 -3.57 4.33
CA ALA A 27 1.99 -2.72 5.27
C ALA A 27 1.66 -1.38 4.62
N ILE A 28 0.48 -0.86 4.93
CA ILE A 28 0.01 0.44 4.45
C ILE A 28 0.15 1.43 5.59
N ASP A 29 1.09 2.35 5.47
CA ASP A 29 1.30 3.44 6.42
C ASP A 29 0.66 4.74 5.92
N ALA A 30 0.36 5.65 6.86
CA ALA A 30 -0.19 6.96 6.56
C ALA A 30 0.63 8.04 7.27
N GLU A 31 0.85 9.17 6.59
CA GLU A 31 1.55 10.31 7.16
C GLU A 31 0.91 10.74 8.49
N GLY A 32 1.75 10.94 9.52
CA GLY A 32 1.29 11.32 10.86
C GLY A 32 0.66 10.20 11.68
N LYS A 33 0.74 8.94 11.24
CA LYS A 33 0.36 7.75 12.02
C LYS A 33 1.59 6.93 12.40
N GLU A 34 1.61 6.44 13.63
CA GLU A 34 2.70 5.59 14.13
C GLU A 34 2.55 4.12 13.68
N HIS A 35 1.31 3.64 13.56
CA HIS A 35 1.00 2.27 13.20
C HIS A 35 0.44 2.18 11.78
N ALA A 36 0.71 1.05 11.12
CA ALA A 36 0.10 0.71 9.84
C ALA A 36 -1.43 0.73 9.94
N VAL A 37 -2.07 1.32 8.94
CA VAL A 37 -3.53 1.48 8.84
C VAL A 37 -4.18 0.37 8.02
N GLY A 38 -3.38 -0.49 7.38
CA GLY A 38 -3.87 -1.68 6.70
C GLY A 38 -2.74 -2.53 6.13
N ILE A 39 -3.16 -3.62 5.47
CA ILE A 39 -2.31 -4.59 4.80
C ILE A 39 -2.81 -4.73 3.36
N GLY A 40 -1.88 -4.82 2.41
CA GLY A 40 -2.20 -4.97 1.00
C GLY A 40 -1.23 -5.88 0.26
N ILE A 41 -1.56 -6.15 -1.00
CA ILE A 41 -0.68 -6.84 -1.96
C ILE A 41 -0.46 -5.92 -3.15
N THR A 42 0.78 -5.77 -3.58
CA THR A 42 1.10 -4.96 -4.76
C THR A 42 0.54 -5.61 -6.03
N GLN A 43 -0.17 -4.85 -6.86
CA GLN A 43 -0.67 -5.31 -8.17
C GLN A 43 0.32 -5.00 -9.30
N LEU A 44 1.19 -4.02 -9.09
CA LEU A 44 2.29 -3.62 -9.99
C LEU A 44 3.60 -3.58 -9.21
N GLY A 45 4.74 -3.53 -9.90
CA GLY A 45 6.01 -3.22 -9.23
C GLY A 45 6.08 -1.74 -8.81
N THR A 46 6.78 -1.40 -7.72
CA THR A 46 6.81 -0.01 -7.21
C THR A 46 7.39 0.99 -8.21
N GLU A 47 8.39 0.59 -9.02
CA GLU A 47 8.93 1.43 -10.10
C GLU A 47 7.93 1.61 -11.25
N GLU A 48 7.13 0.59 -11.55
CA GLU A 48 6.07 0.67 -12.54
C GLU A 48 4.95 1.60 -12.06
N MET A 49 4.58 1.56 -10.78
CA MET A 49 3.61 2.48 -10.20
C MET A 49 4.04 3.95 -10.35
N LYS A 50 5.33 4.25 -10.09
CA LYS A 50 5.92 5.58 -10.28
C LYS A 50 5.85 6.03 -11.74
N LYS A 51 6.23 5.14 -12.67
CA LYS A 51 6.28 5.43 -14.10
C LYS A 51 4.91 5.62 -14.73
N LEU A 52 3.97 4.71 -14.43
CA LEU A 52 2.64 4.70 -15.03
C LEU A 52 1.73 5.76 -14.41
N ASN A 53 1.84 5.96 -13.09
CA ASN A 53 1.03 6.90 -12.32
C ASN A 53 -0.49 6.79 -12.61
N LYS A 54 -0.98 5.56 -12.84
CA LYS A 54 -2.38 5.27 -13.19
C LYS A 54 -2.73 3.84 -12.78
N GLY A 55 -4.00 3.60 -12.50
CA GLY A 55 -4.52 2.27 -12.18
C GLY A 55 -4.36 1.90 -10.70
N VAL A 56 -4.69 0.65 -10.39
CA VAL A 56 -4.61 0.07 -9.05
C VAL A 56 -3.17 -0.40 -8.82
N GLY A 57 -2.47 0.22 -7.87
CA GLY A 57 -1.10 -0.18 -7.52
C GLY A 57 -1.05 -1.23 -6.41
N VAL A 58 -1.98 -1.16 -5.46
CA VAL A 58 -2.06 -2.09 -4.33
C VAL A 58 -3.52 -2.52 -4.13
N GLU A 59 -3.76 -3.81 -4.01
CA GLU A 59 -5.03 -4.37 -3.54
C GLU A 59 -5.04 -4.36 -2.01
N SER A 60 -6.12 -3.86 -1.39
CA SER A 60 -6.25 -3.82 0.07
C SER A 60 -6.85 -5.14 0.55
N ILE A 61 -6.20 -5.81 1.50
CA ILE A 61 -6.64 -7.10 2.03
C ILE A 61 -7.36 -6.93 3.37
N ALA A 62 -6.78 -6.16 4.27
CA ALA A 62 -7.37 -5.83 5.56
C ALA A 62 -6.99 -4.41 5.97
N TYR A 63 -7.80 -3.74 6.78
CA TYR A 63 -7.54 -2.38 7.25
C TYR A 63 -8.16 -2.11 8.61
N LEU A 64 -7.66 -1.07 9.28
CA LEU A 64 -8.15 -0.65 10.58
C LEU A 64 -9.65 -0.33 10.52
N GLY A 65 -10.46 -1.09 11.27
CA GLY A 65 -11.91 -0.92 11.32
C GLY A 65 -12.72 -1.81 10.37
N ASP A 66 -12.10 -2.73 9.64
CA ASP A 66 -12.82 -3.77 8.90
C ASP A 66 -13.36 -4.88 9.83
N ASP A 67 -14.03 -5.88 9.24
CA ASP A 67 -14.63 -7.00 9.99
C ASP A 67 -13.57 -7.87 10.68
N LEU A 68 -12.38 -8.02 10.07
CA LEU A 68 -11.29 -8.78 10.68
C LEU A 68 -10.72 -8.05 11.90
N TRP A 69 -10.60 -6.72 11.82
CA TRP A 69 -10.21 -5.88 12.95
C TRP A 69 -11.24 -5.94 14.09
N ALA A 70 -12.53 -5.99 13.77
CA ALA A 70 -13.60 -6.11 14.76
C ALA A 70 -13.57 -7.46 15.52
N LEU A 71 -12.95 -8.49 14.93
CA LEU A 71 -12.78 -9.80 15.55
C LEU A 71 -11.70 -9.77 16.64
N GLN A 72 -12.10 -9.51 17.89
CA GLN A 72 -11.18 -9.41 19.03
C GLN A 72 -10.77 -10.77 19.61
N LYS A 73 -11.52 -11.83 19.31
CA LYS A 73 -11.29 -13.20 19.77
C LYS A 73 -11.75 -14.17 18.69
N LEU A 74 -11.02 -15.28 18.53
CA LEU A 74 -11.38 -16.40 17.66
C LEU A 74 -12.49 -17.25 18.31
#